data_AF-A0A9W6WF50-F1
#
_entry.id   AF-A0A9W6WF50-F1
#
_cell.length_a   1.000
_cell.length_b   1.000
_cell.length_c   1.000
_cell.angle_alpha   90.00
_cell.angle_beta   90.00
_cell.angle_gamma   90.00
#
_symmetry.space_group_name_H-M   'P 1'
#
loop_
_entity.id
_entity.type
_entity.pdbx_description
1 polymer ?
#
loop_
_entity_poly.entity_id
_entity_poly.type
_entity_poly.pdbx_seq_one_letter_code
_entity_poly.pdbx_strand_id
1 'polypeptide(L)'
;MYKEAGLCVDGPNVEYYNKDNCHKGGEYRIGLLKSTNHLQFKTTQRVLNAIFKDGKSGAILTGHDHEGCENFYNLNEENGVWEASKNITSDKFIKEITVRSIMGDFDGNIGIFNGHFNEGSKVWEYDYSVCPFIIQHVWWGAQVTLILSILFHSIAFLF
;
A
#
# COMPACT_ATOMS: atom_id res chain seq x y z
N MET A 1 4.54 -7.08 -0.56
CA MET A 1 5.21 -8.42 -0.46
C MET A 1 4.20 -9.49 -0.01
N TYR A 2 4.55 -10.79 0.02
CA TYR A 2 3.60 -11.84 0.44
C TYR A 2 3.16 -11.64 1.89
N LYS A 3 1.86 -11.55 2.11
CA LYS A 3 1.20 -11.39 3.41
C LYS A 3 -0.07 -12.21 3.43
N GLU A 4 -0.34 -12.93 4.50
CA GLU A 4 -1.59 -13.70 4.61
C GLU A 4 -2.83 -12.80 4.63
N ALA A 5 -3.96 -13.37 4.22
CA ALA A 5 -5.23 -12.66 4.24
C ALA A 5 -5.58 -12.23 5.69
N GLY A 6 -6.07 -11.01 5.85
CA GLY A 6 -6.38 -10.43 7.16
C GLY A 6 -5.26 -9.56 7.76
N LEU A 7 -4.05 -9.55 7.20
CA LEU A 7 -3.00 -8.61 7.61
C LEU A 7 -3.16 -7.22 6.99
N CYS A 8 -3.54 -7.15 5.73
CA CYS A 8 -3.92 -5.91 5.05
C CYS A 8 -5.36 -6.04 4.56
N VAL A 9 -5.89 -4.98 3.94
CA VAL A 9 -7.25 -5.00 3.38
C VAL A 9 -7.41 -6.16 2.39
N ASP A 10 -6.43 -6.32 1.49
CA ASP A 10 -6.41 -7.42 0.52
C ASP A 10 -5.42 -8.53 0.92
N GLY A 11 -5.85 -9.78 0.75
CA GLY A 11 -4.99 -10.96 0.83
C GLY A 11 -4.26 -11.25 -0.49
N PRO A 12 -3.38 -12.27 -0.54
CA PRO A 12 -2.69 -12.66 -1.78
C PRO A 12 -3.69 -13.07 -2.86
N ASN A 13 -3.56 -12.45 -4.03
CA ASN A 13 -4.33 -12.78 -5.21
C ASN A 13 -3.42 -12.93 -6.42
N VAL A 14 -3.66 -13.98 -7.20
CA VAL A 14 -2.99 -14.24 -8.48
C VAL A 14 -4.08 -14.63 -9.47
N GLU A 15 -4.27 -13.80 -10.49
CA GLU A 15 -5.23 -14.06 -11.54
C GLU A 15 -4.50 -14.41 -12.84
N TYR A 16 -4.96 -15.47 -13.51
CA TYR A 16 -4.51 -15.84 -14.84
C TYR A 16 -5.60 -15.54 -15.87
N TYR A 17 -5.20 -15.28 -17.11
CA TYR A 17 -6.15 -15.21 -18.20
C TYR A 17 -6.81 -16.57 -18.42
N ASN A 18 -8.13 -16.58 -18.51
CA ASN A 18 -8.97 -17.74 -18.81
C ASN A 18 -9.98 -17.35 -19.92
N LYS A 19 -10.88 -18.27 -20.28
CA LYS A 19 -11.86 -18.01 -21.36
C LYS A 19 -12.87 -16.92 -21.00
N ASP A 20 -13.15 -16.71 -19.73
CA ASP A 20 -14.21 -15.82 -19.25
C ASP A 20 -13.74 -14.38 -19.04
N ASN A 21 -12.45 -14.19 -18.70
CA ASN A 21 -11.86 -12.89 -18.42
C ASN A 21 -10.99 -12.35 -19.57
N CYS A 22 -10.96 -13.04 -20.72
CA CYS A 22 -10.21 -12.63 -21.90
C CYS A 22 -11.14 -11.97 -22.93
N HIS A 23 -10.73 -10.83 -23.49
CA HIS A 23 -11.49 -10.21 -24.58
C HIS A 23 -11.26 -10.94 -25.91
N LYS A 24 -12.24 -10.82 -26.82
CA LYS A 24 -12.20 -11.42 -28.16
C LYS A 24 -10.93 -11.03 -28.92
N GLY A 25 -10.20 -12.01 -29.45
CA GLY A 25 -8.90 -11.81 -30.11
C GLY A 25 -7.69 -11.83 -29.17
N GLY A 26 -7.92 -12.01 -27.86
CA GLY A 26 -6.89 -12.09 -26.83
C GLY A 26 -6.50 -13.52 -26.42
N GLU A 27 -7.05 -14.54 -27.07
CA GLU A 27 -7.05 -15.94 -26.60
C GLU A 27 -5.64 -16.52 -26.44
N TYR A 28 -4.65 -15.98 -27.15
CA TYR A 28 -3.23 -16.33 -27.02
C TYR A 28 -2.65 -16.05 -25.61
N ARG A 29 -3.33 -15.25 -24.79
CA ARG A 29 -2.93 -14.98 -23.40
C ARG A 29 -3.45 -15.99 -22.40
N ILE A 30 -4.37 -16.89 -22.78
CA ILE A 30 -4.95 -17.85 -21.85
C ILE A 30 -3.83 -18.69 -21.19
N GLY A 31 -3.86 -18.77 -19.87
CA GLY A 31 -2.82 -19.40 -19.05
C GLY A 31 -1.66 -18.49 -18.66
N LEU A 32 -1.55 -17.28 -19.23
CA LEU A 32 -0.58 -16.27 -18.81
C LEU A 32 -1.07 -15.49 -17.58
N LEU A 33 -0.12 -14.93 -16.82
CA LEU A 33 -0.41 -14.10 -15.67
C LEU A 33 -1.14 -12.83 -16.11
N LYS A 34 -2.31 -12.57 -15.51
CA LYS A 34 -3.11 -11.37 -15.74
C LYS A 34 -2.80 -10.31 -14.70
N SER A 35 -2.86 -10.67 -13.42
CA SER A 35 -2.61 -9.74 -12.31
C SER A 35 -2.13 -10.49 -11.08
N THR A 36 -1.35 -9.78 -10.26
CA THR A 36 -0.91 -10.22 -8.93
C THR A 36 -0.78 -9.00 -8.05
N ASN A 37 -1.29 -9.04 -6.82
CA ASN A 37 -1.17 -7.92 -5.88
C ASN A 37 0.04 -8.07 -4.94
N HIS A 38 0.44 -9.30 -4.65
CA HIS A 38 1.59 -9.62 -3.82
C HIS A 38 2.68 -10.33 -4.64
N LEU A 39 3.93 -10.25 -4.18
CA LEU A 39 4.93 -11.23 -4.59
C LEU A 39 4.56 -12.60 -4.00
N GLN A 40 4.90 -13.68 -4.70
CA GLN A 40 4.70 -15.02 -4.18
C GLN A 40 5.60 -15.26 -2.96
N PHE A 41 5.16 -16.13 -2.04
CA PHE A 41 5.89 -16.46 -0.80
C PHE A 41 7.39 -16.73 -1.05
N LYS A 42 7.72 -17.64 -1.97
CA LYS A 42 9.13 -17.97 -2.28
C LYS A 42 9.93 -16.78 -2.80
N THR A 43 9.32 -15.92 -3.61
CA THR A 43 9.96 -14.72 -4.14
C THR A 43 10.18 -13.70 -3.03
N THR A 44 9.18 -13.49 -2.16
CA THR A 44 9.32 -12.66 -0.97
C THR A 44 10.48 -13.14 -0.09
N GLN A 45 10.55 -14.44 0.23
CA GLN A 45 11.66 -14.98 1.02
C GLN A 45 13.02 -14.72 0.38
N ARG A 46 13.15 -14.91 -0.94
CA ARG A 46 14.41 -14.66 -1.66
C ARG A 46 14.82 -13.19 -1.61
N VAL A 47 13.88 -12.27 -1.84
CA VAL A 47 14.13 -10.83 -1.81
C VAL A 47 14.52 -10.37 -0.40
N LEU A 48 13.77 -10.78 0.62
CA LEU A 48 14.09 -10.42 2.01
C LEU A 48 15.44 -10.99 2.44
N ASN A 49 15.74 -12.25 2.06
CA ASN A 49 17.03 -12.85 2.37
C ASN A 49 18.20 -12.23 1.60
N ALA A 50 17.97 -11.72 0.39
CA ALA A 50 19.04 -11.06 -0.36
C ALA A 50 19.42 -9.70 0.23
N ILE A 51 18.48 -9.01 0.89
CA ILE A 51 18.67 -7.62 1.36
C ILE A 51 18.96 -7.57 2.87
N PHE A 52 18.27 -8.38 3.68
CA PHE A 52 18.18 -8.19 5.13
C PHE A 52 18.75 -9.36 5.96
N LYS A 53 19.21 -10.44 5.32
CA LYS A 53 19.66 -11.66 6.03
C LYS A 53 20.88 -11.44 6.93
N ASP A 54 21.74 -10.47 6.62
CA ASP A 54 22.97 -10.20 7.36
C ASP A 54 22.76 -9.46 8.69
N GLY A 55 21.60 -9.63 9.33
CA GLY A 55 21.32 -9.16 10.68
C GLY A 55 21.02 -7.66 10.81
N LYS A 56 20.70 -6.98 9.71
CA LYS A 56 20.32 -5.56 9.74
C LYS A 56 18.80 -5.45 9.67
N SER A 57 18.19 -4.92 10.74
CA SER A 57 16.81 -4.44 10.68
C SER A 57 16.69 -3.39 9.58
N GLY A 58 15.56 -3.41 8.89
CA GLY A 58 15.35 -2.56 7.74
C GLY A 58 13.90 -2.15 7.59
N ALA A 59 13.67 -1.24 6.65
CA ALA A 59 12.34 -0.81 6.28
C ALA A 59 12.13 -0.98 4.77
N ILE A 60 10.88 -1.30 4.40
CA ILE A 60 10.40 -1.36 3.03
C ILE A 60 9.30 -0.32 2.92
N LEU A 61 9.48 0.63 2.01
CA LEU A 61 8.45 1.61 1.68
C LEU A 61 7.89 1.30 0.29
N THR A 62 6.58 1.12 0.21
CA THR A 62 5.84 0.88 -1.03
C THR A 62 4.59 1.77 -1.06
N GLY A 63 3.88 1.80 -2.17
CA GLY A 63 2.66 2.58 -2.33
C GLY A 63 1.78 2.00 -3.42
N HIS A 64 1.06 2.86 -4.14
CA HIS A 64 0.07 2.50 -5.17
C HIS A 64 -1.17 1.75 -4.63
N ASP A 65 -1.18 1.43 -3.34
CA ASP A 65 -2.33 0.86 -2.67
C ASP A 65 -3.30 1.95 -2.26
N HIS A 66 -4.58 1.62 -2.36
CA HIS A 66 -5.65 2.53 -2.00
C HIS A 66 -5.76 2.74 -0.49
N GLU A 67 -5.65 1.67 0.29
CA GLU A 67 -5.97 1.69 1.72
C GLU A 67 -4.73 1.88 2.61
N GLY A 68 -3.56 1.58 2.06
CA GLY A 68 -2.32 1.50 2.81
C GLY A 68 -2.28 0.27 3.71
N CYS A 69 -1.08 -0.02 4.23
CA CYS A 69 -0.89 -1.11 5.18
C CYS A 69 0.46 -0.99 5.87
N GLU A 70 0.48 -1.13 7.19
CA GLU A 70 1.69 -1.30 7.97
C GLU A 70 1.76 -2.72 8.55
N ASN A 71 2.91 -3.36 8.42
CA ASN A 71 3.19 -4.69 8.94
C ASN A 71 4.69 -4.91 9.15
N PHE A 72 5.02 -5.99 9.84
CA PHE A 72 6.38 -6.42 10.08
C PHE A 72 6.62 -7.79 9.44
N TYR A 73 7.83 -8.03 8.97
CA TYR A 73 8.32 -9.38 8.70
C TYR A 73 9.28 -9.76 9.81
N ASN A 74 8.93 -10.79 10.58
CA ASN A 74 9.73 -11.31 11.66
C ASN A 74 10.50 -12.54 11.17
N LEU A 75 11.82 -12.57 11.38
CA LEU A 75 12.61 -13.74 11.03
C LEU A 75 12.42 -14.81 12.08
N ASN A 76 11.94 -15.97 11.65
CA ASN A 76 12.04 -17.20 12.41
C ASN A 76 13.46 -17.76 12.22
N GLU A 77 14.28 -17.70 13.27
CA GLU A 77 15.69 -18.10 13.21
C GLU A 77 15.88 -19.62 13.07
N GLU A 78 14.92 -20.43 13.49
CA GLU A 78 15.01 -21.90 13.43
C GLU A 78 14.95 -22.41 11.99
N ASN A 79 14.10 -21.80 11.16
CA ASN A 79 13.85 -22.23 9.78
C ASN A 79 14.29 -21.21 8.72
N GLY A 80 14.71 -20.00 9.12
CA GLY A 80 15.17 -18.93 8.24
C GLY A 80 14.06 -18.28 7.40
N VAL A 81 12.80 -18.38 7.84
CA VAL A 81 11.63 -17.84 7.14
C VAL A 81 11.21 -16.50 7.74
N TRP A 82 10.91 -15.54 6.87
CA TRP A 82 10.32 -14.26 7.23
C TRP A 82 8.79 -14.37 7.25
N GLU A 83 8.19 -14.15 8.41
CA GLU A 83 6.74 -14.25 8.64
C GLU A 83 6.12 -12.87 8.83
N ALA A 84 5.10 -12.56 8.04
CA ALA A 84 4.40 -11.28 8.12
C ALA A 84 3.45 -11.25 9.32
N SER A 85 3.47 -10.18 10.11
CA SER A 85 2.55 -9.99 11.23
C SER A 85 2.32 -8.50 11.54
N LYS A 86 1.36 -8.20 12.42
CA LYS A 86 1.10 -6.84 12.91
C LYS A 86 2.00 -6.39 14.05
N ASN A 87 2.65 -7.33 14.71
CA ASN A 87 3.44 -7.08 15.91
C ASN A 87 4.87 -7.57 15.72
N ILE A 88 5.81 -6.93 16.37
CA ILE A 88 7.18 -7.42 16.42
C ILE A 88 7.22 -8.63 17.36
N THR A 89 7.65 -9.77 16.85
CA THR A 89 7.73 -11.04 17.58
C THR A 89 9.13 -11.67 17.54
N SER A 90 10.06 -11.08 16.79
CA SER A 90 11.44 -11.51 16.67
C SER A 90 12.38 -10.32 16.83
N ASP A 91 13.60 -10.58 17.32
CA ASP A 91 14.66 -9.57 17.43
C ASP A 91 15.10 -9.05 16.05
N LYS A 92 14.94 -9.88 15.01
CA LYS A 92 15.19 -9.53 13.61
C LYS A 92 13.87 -9.32 12.90
N PHE A 93 13.56 -8.07 12.64
CA PHE A 93 12.33 -7.69 11.95
C PHE A 93 12.58 -6.63 10.87
N ILE A 94 11.68 -6.60 9.90
CA ILE A 94 11.64 -5.62 8.82
C ILE A 94 10.29 -4.93 8.85
N LYS A 95 10.26 -3.60 8.90
CA LYS A 95 9.01 -2.84 8.83
C LYS A 95 8.63 -2.60 7.37
N GLU A 96 7.49 -3.12 6.91
CA GLU A 96 6.92 -2.78 5.60
C GLU A 96 5.80 -1.77 5.79
N ILE A 97 5.91 -0.66 5.07
CA ILE A 97 4.91 0.41 5.02
C ILE A 97 4.44 0.53 3.58
N THR A 98 3.14 0.35 3.39
CA THR A 98 2.43 0.66 2.16
C THR A 98 1.71 1.98 2.38
N VAL A 99 2.17 3.03 1.71
CA VAL A 99 1.60 4.36 1.80
C VAL A 99 0.19 4.35 1.20
N ARG A 100 -0.79 4.82 1.98
CA ARG A 100 -2.18 5.02 1.55
C ARG A 100 -2.24 6.02 0.40
N SER A 101 -3.17 5.83 -0.52
CA SER A 101 -3.22 6.60 -1.76
C SER A 101 -3.41 8.11 -1.55
N ILE A 102 -2.83 8.90 -2.47
CA ILE A 102 -3.01 10.35 -2.58
C ILE A 102 -4.33 10.73 -3.27
N MET A 103 -5.09 9.75 -3.77
CA MET A 103 -6.40 10.04 -4.36
C MET A 103 -7.34 10.66 -3.32
N GLY A 104 -8.20 11.58 -3.76
CA GLY A 104 -9.09 12.33 -2.88
C GLY A 104 -10.06 11.45 -2.07
N ASP A 105 -10.50 10.32 -2.64
CA ASP A 105 -11.34 9.33 -1.96
C ASP A 105 -10.61 8.66 -0.77
N PHE A 106 -9.29 8.77 -0.73
CA PHE A 106 -8.41 8.28 0.32
C PHE A 106 -7.68 9.44 0.99
N ASP A 107 -8.36 10.56 1.23
CA ASP A 107 -7.92 11.72 2.03
C ASP A 107 -6.64 12.45 1.52
N GLY A 108 -6.14 12.12 0.33
CA GLY A 108 -4.94 12.74 -0.21
C GLY A 108 -3.70 12.47 0.63
N ASN A 109 -3.46 11.21 1.04
CA ASN A 109 -2.39 10.87 1.95
C ASN A 109 -0.99 11.05 1.33
N ILE A 110 -0.11 11.71 2.07
CA ILE A 110 1.33 11.78 1.81
C ILE A 110 2.05 11.12 2.99
N GLY A 111 2.83 10.07 2.70
CA GLY A 111 3.66 9.40 3.68
C GLY A 111 4.98 10.12 3.90
N ILE A 112 5.31 10.44 5.15
CA ILE A 112 6.62 10.95 5.56
C ILE A 112 7.37 9.80 6.23
N PHE A 113 8.52 9.47 5.67
CA PHE A 113 9.40 8.42 6.17
C PHE A 113 10.68 9.05 6.70
N ASN A 114 10.99 8.81 7.97
CA ASN A 114 12.20 9.26 8.63
C ASN A 114 13.05 8.05 9.01
N GLY A 115 14.32 8.06 8.61
CA GLY A 115 15.31 7.06 9.02
C GLY A 115 16.41 7.75 9.81
N HIS A 116 16.60 7.35 11.06
CA HIS A 116 17.61 7.88 11.95
C HIS A 116 18.59 6.78 12.34
N PHE A 117 19.89 7.01 12.15
CA PHE A 117 20.91 6.07 12.60
C PHE A 117 21.33 6.39 14.02
N ASN A 118 21.06 5.49 14.96
CA ASN A 118 21.45 5.65 16.34
C ASN A 118 22.91 5.20 16.54
N GLU A 119 23.82 6.16 16.78
CA GLU A 119 25.24 5.87 16.94
C GLU A 119 25.58 5.00 18.16
N GLY A 120 24.77 5.08 19.22
CA GLY A 120 24.99 4.33 20.47
C GLY A 120 24.67 2.84 20.32
N SER A 121 23.51 2.52 19.74
CA SER A 121 23.07 1.15 19.50
C SER A 121 23.54 0.59 18.15
N LYS A 122 24.06 1.44 17.26
CA LYS A 122 24.49 1.11 15.88
C LYS A 122 23.38 0.50 15.02
N VAL A 123 22.13 0.87 15.29
CA VAL A 123 20.96 0.41 14.52
C VAL A 123 20.24 1.60 13.88
N TRP A 124 19.55 1.31 12.77
CA TRP A 124 18.62 2.26 12.15
C TRP A 124 17.25 2.20 12.84
N GLU A 125 16.73 3.36 13.17
CA GLU A 125 15.38 3.58 13.69
C GLU A 125 14.54 4.22 12.58
N TYR A 126 13.30 3.77 12.44
CA TYR A 126 12.42 4.19 11.34
C TYR A 126 11.07 4.67 11.86
N ASP A 127 10.78 5.93 11.61
CA ASP A 127 9.50 6.55 11.90
C ASP A 127 8.72 6.80 10.61
N TYR A 128 7.42 6.57 10.68
CA TYR A 128 6.52 6.82 9.58
C TYR A 128 5.30 7.57 10.10
N SER A 129 4.92 8.62 9.38
CA SER A 129 3.72 9.39 9.65
C SER A 129 2.99 9.70 8.34
N VAL A 130 1.69 9.91 8.45
CA VAL A 130 0.85 10.22 7.29
C VAL A 130 0.25 11.61 7.48
N CYS A 131 0.37 12.44 6.44
CA CYS A 131 -0.26 13.74 6.37
C CYS A 131 -1.34 13.72 5.27
N PRO A 132 -2.64 13.74 5.62
CA PRO A 132 -3.71 13.90 4.65
C PRO A 132 -3.73 15.35 4.14
N PHE A 133 -3.83 15.52 2.81
CA PHE A 133 -3.73 16.84 2.18
C PHE A 133 -5.04 17.33 1.55
N ILE A 134 -6.03 16.45 1.32
CA ILE A 134 -7.23 16.82 0.54
C ILE A 134 -8.52 16.46 1.27
N ILE A 135 -9.26 17.48 1.71
CA ILE A 135 -10.66 17.35 2.11
C ILE A 135 -11.51 17.58 0.85
N GLN A 136 -11.92 16.49 0.18
CA GLN A 136 -12.71 16.55 -1.05
C GLN A 136 -13.99 17.40 -0.92
N HIS A 137 -14.57 17.48 0.29
CA HIS A 137 -15.82 18.20 0.54
C HIS A 137 -15.74 19.71 0.30
N VAL A 138 -14.56 20.32 0.43
CA VAL A 138 -14.40 21.78 0.20
C VAL A 138 -14.56 22.10 -1.28
N TRP A 139 -13.96 21.30 -2.16
CA TRP A 139 -14.08 21.48 -3.60
C TRP A 139 -15.53 21.27 -4.06
N TRP A 140 -16.17 20.20 -3.61
CA TRP A 140 -17.60 19.96 -3.89
C TRP A 140 -18.49 21.08 -3.36
N GLY A 141 -18.24 21.57 -2.14
CA GLY A 141 -18.99 22.70 -1.56
C GLY A 141 -18.90 23.97 -2.41
N ALA A 142 -17.73 24.27 -2.98
CA ALA A 142 -17.56 25.40 -3.89
C ALA A 142 -18.32 25.21 -5.22
N GLN A 143 -18.29 24.00 -5.79
CA GLN A 143 -19.03 23.71 -7.03
C GLN A 143 -20.55 23.80 -6.83
N VAL A 144 -21.06 23.23 -5.72
CA VAL A 144 -22.49 23.26 -5.40
C VAL A 144 -22.95 24.69 -5.14
N THR A 145 -22.19 25.48 -4.40
CA THR A 145 -22.54 26.89 -4.14
C THR A 145 -22.53 27.73 -5.41
N LEU A 146 -21.58 27.50 -6.33
CA LEU A 146 -21.56 28.15 -7.65
C LEU A 146 -22.81 27.80 -8.47
N ILE A 147 -23.17 26.52 -8.55
CA ILE A 147 -24.35 26.05 -9.28
C ILE A 147 -25.63 26.70 -8.71
N LEU A 148 -25.78 26.71 -7.37
CA LEU A 148 -26.92 27.34 -6.71
C LEU A 148 -26.97 28.85 -6.95
N SER A 149 -25.84 29.54 -6.92
CA SER A 149 -25.76 30.98 -7.19
C SER A 149 -26.21 31.30 -8.62
N ILE A 150 -25.73 30.56 -9.62
CA ILE A 150 -26.15 30.71 -11.02
C ILE A 150 -27.65 30.44 -11.17
N LEU A 151 -28.16 29.38 -10.53
CA LEU A 151 -29.58 29.02 -10.56
C LEU A 151 -30.45 30.15 -9.98
N PHE A 152 -30.13 30.63 -8.77
CA PHE A 152 -30.89 31.69 -8.12
C PHE A 152 -30.84 33.01 -8.90
N HIS A 153 -29.68 33.36 -9.46
CA HIS A 153 -29.54 34.55 -10.29
C HIS A 153 -30.37 34.45 -11.57
N SER A 154 -30.40 33.28 -12.21
CA SER A 154 -31.20 33.03 -13.42
C SER A 154 -32.70 33.11 -13.13
N ILE A 155 -33.16 32.55 -12.00
CA ILE A 155 -34.56 32.65 -11.57
C ILE A 155 -34.93 34.12 -11.32
N ALA A 156 -34.09 34.87 -10.60
CA ALA A 156 -34.33 36.29 -10.32
C ALA A 156 -34.27 37.20 -11.56
N PHE A 157 -33.66 36.75 -12.65
CA PHE A 157 -33.65 37.47 -13.93
C PHE A 157 -34.88 37.16 -14.79
N LEU A 158 -35.41 35.94 -14.70
CA LEU A 158 -36.55 35.48 -15.49
C LEU A 158 -37.92 35.87 -14.89
N PHE A 159 -37.99 36.12 -13.59
CA PHE A 159 -39.17 36.57 -12.86
C PHE A 159 -39.00 38.00 -12.36
#